data_AF-A0A843SQE5-F1
#
_entry.id   AF-A0A843SQE5-F1
#
_cell.length_a   1.000
_cell.length_b   1.000
_cell.length_c   1.000
_cell.angle_alpha   90.00
_cell.angle_beta   90.00
_cell.angle_gamma   90.00
#
_symmetry.space_group_name_H-M   'P 1'
#
loop_
_entity.id
_entity.type
_entity.pdbx_description
1 polymer ?
#
loop_
_entity_poly.entity_id
_entity_poly.type
_entity_poly.pdbx_seq_one_letter_code
_entity_poly.pdbx_strand_id
1 'polypeptide(L)'
;MLLRLRDVFFKLEAGELCEGWIYFRERTNPSLDTECFLVSGADLDSDGDIPSKARLAGYLVEGLDTEAIKDCLLCAKQLGQKQNASTELESFIYYWRFDAFLPYSGAPEPPPPEVAILNAERQFYESLGQENLANPCRNQSCHRGAIQYSVFCKVHHFENIRKKTCPFTD
;
A
#
# COMPACT_ATOMS: atom_id res chain seq x y z
N MET A 1 -11.42 21.44 12.38
CA MET A 1 -12.57 20.98 13.21
C MET A 1 -12.08 19.83 14.06
N LEU A 2 -12.23 19.92 15.39
CA LEU A 2 -11.81 18.86 16.31
C LEU A 2 -12.86 17.74 16.32
N LEU A 3 -12.43 16.49 16.13
CA LEU A 3 -13.27 15.29 16.10
C LEU A 3 -12.54 14.12 16.77
N ARG A 4 -13.27 13.05 17.08
CA ARG A 4 -12.65 11.73 17.27
C ARG A 4 -12.70 10.95 15.97
N LEU A 5 -11.78 10.00 15.80
CA LEU A 5 -11.75 9.17 14.59
C LEU A 5 -13.06 8.41 14.34
N ARG A 6 -13.75 7.95 15.39
CA ARG A 6 -15.10 7.38 15.26
C ARG A 6 -16.13 8.34 14.66
N ASP A 7 -16.04 9.62 15.00
CA ASP A 7 -16.97 10.64 14.51
C ASP A 7 -16.70 10.92 13.03
N VAL A 8 -15.42 10.87 12.63
CA VAL A 8 -15.00 10.96 11.22
C VAL A 8 -15.62 9.80 10.43
N PHE A 9 -15.47 8.56 10.89
CA PHE A 9 -16.03 7.39 10.20
C PHE A 9 -17.55 7.50 10.07
N PHE A 10 -18.24 7.76 11.18
CA PHE A 10 -19.70 7.91 11.21
C PHE A 10 -20.19 9.01 10.26
N LYS A 11 -19.55 10.19 10.28
CA LYS A 11 -19.94 11.32 9.43
C LYS A 11 -19.62 11.10 7.96
N LEU A 12 -18.55 10.38 7.63
CA LEU A 12 -18.24 10.01 6.24
C LEU A 12 -19.30 9.07 5.67
N GLU A 13 -19.72 8.06 6.43
CA GLU A 13 -20.79 7.15 6.02
C GLU A 13 -22.13 7.86 5.84
N ALA A 14 -22.44 8.83 6.70
CA ALA A 14 -23.63 9.65 6.60
C ALA A 14 -23.57 10.71 5.47
N GLY A 15 -22.40 10.90 4.84
CA GLY A 15 -22.19 11.97 3.84
C GLY A 15 -22.21 13.38 4.45
N GLU A 16 -21.97 13.51 5.75
CA GLU A 16 -22.02 14.79 6.49
C GLU A 16 -20.66 15.46 6.66
N LEU A 17 -19.57 14.77 6.33
CA LEU A 17 -18.22 15.31 6.48
C LEU A 17 -17.79 16.04 5.20
N CYS A 18 -17.30 17.28 5.36
CA CYS A 18 -16.72 18.03 4.25
C CYS A 18 -15.39 17.41 3.79
N GLU A 19 -15.05 17.63 2.53
CA GLU A 19 -13.77 17.19 1.97
C GLU A 19 -12.60 17.91 2.66
N GLY A 20 -11.53 17.16 2.93
CA GLY A 20 -10.35 17.68 3.60
C GLY A 20 -9.39 16.60 4.09
N TRP A 21 -8.48 17.01 4.96
CA TRP A 21 -7.44 16.16 5.56
C TRP A 21 -7.58 16.12 7.07
N ILE A 22 -7.44 14.94 7.67
CA ILE A 22 -7.32 14.83 9.13
C ILE A 22 -5.86 14.90 9.54
N TYR A 23 -5.60 15.55 10.67
CA TYR A 23 -4.28 15.64 11.29
C TYR A 23 -4.35 15.10 12.73
N PHE A 24 -3.25 14.52 13.18
CA PHE A 24 -3.04 14.01 14.54
C PHE A 24 -1.99 14.86 15.27
N ARG A 25 -1.99 14.80 16.60
CA ARG A 25 -0.95 15.48 17.41
C ARG A 25 0.39 14.77 17.34
N GLU A 26 0.36 13.44 17.37
CA GLU A 26 1.53 12.58 17.50
C GLU A 26 1.44 11.40 16.53
N ARG A 27 2.61 10.84 16.15
CA ARG A 27 2.70 9.69 15.25
C ARG A 27 2.63 8.41 16.05
N THR A 28 1.44 8.10 16.56
CA THR A 28 1.13 6.88 17.33
C THR A 28 0.04 6.07 16.63
N ASN A 29 -0.10 4.78 16.95
CA ASN A 29 -1.23 3.99 16.45
C ASN A 29 -2.55 4.58 16.97
N PRO A 30 -3.42 5.11 16.09
CA PRO A 30 -4.67 5.71 16.51
C PRO A 30 -5.66 4.64 16.97
N SER A 31 -6.61 5.08 17.78
CA SER A 31 -7.79 4.34 18.19
C SER A 31 -9.04 5.09 17.73
N LEU A 32 -10.21 4.47 17.85
CA LEU A 32 -11.50 5.13 17.57
C LEU A 32 -11.76 6.34 18.48
N ASP A 33 -11.08 6.47 19.62
CA ASP A 33 -11.17 7.61 20.53
C ASP A 33 -10.05 8.64 20.32
N THR A 34 -9.12 8.40 19.40
CA THR A 34 -8.05 9.34 19.09
C THR A 34 -8.63 10.61 18.50
N GLU A 35 -8.28 11.75 19.11
CA GLU A 35 -8.63 13.07 18.60
C GLU A 35 -7.86 13.37 17.32
N CYS A 36 -8.56 13.90 16.33
CA CYS A 36 -7.99 14.39 15.10
C CYS A 36 -8.59 15.76 14.74
N PHE A 37 -7.85 16.51 13.92
CA PHE A 37 -8.27 17.81 13.45
C PHE A 37 -8.48 17.77 11.95
N LEU A 38 -9.73 17.93 11.51
CA LEU A 38 -10.07 18.05 10.08
C LEU A 38 -9.80 19.47 9.59
N VAL A 39 -8.95 19.60 8.57
CA VAL A 39 -8.80 20.83 7.78
C VAL A 39 -9.54 20.62 6.47
N SER A 40 -10.51 21.47 6.16
CA SER A 40 -11.27 21.35 4.91
C SER A 40 -10.39 21.69 3.71
N GLY A 41 -10.69 21.11 2.53
CA GLY A 41 -9.97 21.39 1.29
C GLY A 41 -9.90 22.88 0.93
N ALA A 42 -10.93 23.66 1.26
CA ALA A 42 -10.95 25.11 1.05
C ALA A 42 -9.99 25.90 1.97
N ASP A 43 -9.52 25.26 3.04
CA ASP A 43 -8.65 25.83 4.06
C ASP A 43 -7.21 25.28 4.00
N LEU A 44 -6.89 24.50 2.97
CA LEU A 44 -5.53 24.03 2.73
C LEU A 44 -4.68 25.18 2.20
N ASP A 45 -3.54 25.40 2.84
CA ASP A 45 -2.54 26.34 2.34
C ASP A 45 -1.94 25.76 1.03
N SER A 46 -1.56 26.62 0.07
CA SER A 46 -1.06 26.18 -1.25
C SER A 46 0.33 25.55 -1.23
N ASP A 47 1.00 25.61 -0.07
CA ASP A 47 2.36 25.12 0.13
C ASP A 47 2.26 23.72 0.76
N GLY A 48 3.08 22.78 0.28
CA GLY A 48 3.07 21.36 0.70
C GLY A 48 3.49 21.09 2.16
N ASP A 49 3.30 22.05 3.04
CA ASP A 49 3.50 21.98 4.48
C ASP A 49 2.17 21.69 5.22
N ILE A 50 2.28 21.32 6.50
CA ILE A 50 1.11 21.14 7.37
C ILE A 50 0.31 22.46 7.43
N PRO A 51 -1.00 22.45 7.11
CA PRO A 51 -1.82 23.65 7.09
C PRO A 51 -1.74 24.44 8.39
N SER A 52 -1.69 25.76 8.27
CA SER A 52 -1.51 26.68 9.40
C SER A 52 -2.58 26.48 10.48
N LYS A 53 -3.81 26.14 10.10
CA LYS A 53 -4.88 25.80 11.05
C LYS A 53 -4.57 24.57 11.91
N ALA A 54 -4.05 23.50 11.30
CA ALA A 54 -3.68 22.28 12.03
C ALA A 54 -2.47 22.53 12.94
N ARG A 55 -1.45 23.23 12.41
CA ARG A 55 -0.26 23.62 13.16
C ARG A 55 -0.56 24.48 14.38
N LEU A 56 -1.39 25.52 14.23
CA LEU A 56 -1.82 26.37 15.34
C LEU A 56 -2.63 25.62 16.39
N ALA A 57 -3.35 24.56 15.99
CA ALA A 57 -4.09 23.68 16.90
C ALA A 57 -3.22 22.58 17.54
N GLY A 58 -1.93 22.47 17.18
CA GLY A 58 -1.02 21.45 17.70
C GLY A 58 -1.15 20.07 17.04
N TYR A 59 -1.77 19.98 15.86
CA TYR A 59 -1.91 18.75 15.09
C TYR A 59 -0.88 18.74 13.96
N LEU A 60 0.27 18.11 14.22
CA LEU A 60 1.47 18.19 13.39
C LEU A 60 1.76 16.91 12.60
N VAL A 61 0.87 15.92 12.64
CA VAL A 61 1.06 14.65 11.94
C VAL A 61 -0.06 14.51 10.93
N GLU A 62 0.30 14.44 9.66
CA GLU A 62 -0.65 14.20 8.58
C GLU A 62 -1.29 12.81 8.72
N GLY A 63 -2.61 12.78 8.62
CA GLY A 63 -3.41 11.57 8.58
C GLY A 63 -3.72 11.18 7.15
N LEU A 64 -5.01 11.00 6.86
CA LEU A 64 -5.52 10.73 5.52
C LEU A 64 -6.51 11.82 5.12
N ASP A 65 -6.67 12.00 3.82
CA ASP A 65 -7.79 12.76 3.30
C ASP A 65 -9.11 11.98 3.43
N THR A 66 -10.22 12.69 3.34
CA THR A 66 -11.56 12.11 3.47
C THR A 66 -11.91 11.10 2.38
N GLU A 67 -11.32 11.16 1.19
CA GLU A 67 -11.52 10.19 0.10
C GLU A 67 -10.78 8.89 0.42
N ALA A 68 -9.49 8.97 0.78
CA ALA A 68 -8.71 7.81 1.23
C ALA A 68 -9.37 7.10 2.44
N ILE A 69 -9.93 7.85 3.39
CA ILE A 69 -10.67 7.25 4.51
C ILE A 69 -11.93 6.51 4.00
N LYS A 70 -12.69 7.08 3.06
CA LYS A 70 -13.87 6.40 2.47
C LYS A 70 -13.46 5.09 1.81
N ASP A 71 -12.36 5.08 1.08
CA ASP A 71 -11.84 3.87 0.43
C ASP A 71 -11.41 2.82 1.45
N CYS A 72 -10.79 3.22 2.56
CA CYS A 72 -10.47 2.33 3.67
C CYS A 72 -11.73 1.69 4.28
N LEU A 73 -12.80 2.48 4.48
CA LEU A 73 -14.08 1.97 5.01
C LEU A 73 -14.77 1.03 4.02
N LEU A 74 -14.72 1.35 2.72
CA LEU A 74 -15.25 0.47 1.68
C LEU A 74 -14.48 -0.85 1.62
N CYS A 75 -13.15 -0.80 1.68
CA CYS A 75 -12.29 -1.98 1.77
C CYS A 75 -12.66 -2.85 2.97
N ALA A 76 -12.82 -2.25 4.16
CA ALA A 76 -13.22 -2.97 5.38
C ALA A 76 -14.57 -3.70 5.20
N LYS A 77 -15.55 -3.08 4.53
CA LYS A 77 -16.86 -3.70 4.23
C LYS A 77 -16.76 -4.90 3.30
N GLN A 78 -15.80 -4.90 2.37
CA GLN A 78 -15.60 -5.99 1.41
C GLN A 78 -14.93 -7.22 2.04
N LEU A 79 -14.21 -7.06 3.15
CA LEU A 79 -13.53 -8.17 3.84
C LEU A 79 -14.46 -9.16 4.54
N GLY A 80 -15.78 -9.01 4.40
CA GLY A 80 -16.76 -10.08 4.59
C GLY A 80 -16.98 -10.53 6.03
N GLN A 81 -16.35 -9.88 7.01
CA GLN A 81 -16.67 -10.07 8.41
C GLN A 81 -17.73 -9.04 8.82
N LYS A 82 -18.72 -9.48 9.58
CA LYS A 82 -19.77 -8.65 10.21
C LYS A 82 -19.20 -7.29 10.56
N GLN A 83 -19.74 -6.22 9.96
CA GLN A 83 -19.30 -4.84 10.17
C GLN A 83 -18.99 -4.63 11.65
N ASN A 84 -17.73 -4.41 11.95
CA ASN A 84 -17.27 -4.11 13.28
C ASN A 84 -16.29 -2.94 13.14
N ALA A 85 -16.40 -1.99 14.06
CA ALA A 85 -15.58 -0.79 14.05
C ALA A 85 -14.07 -1.12 14.22
N SER A 86 -13.72 -2.36 14.59
CA SER A 86 -12.34 -2.83 14.66
C SER A 86 -11.74 -3.04 13.27
N THR A 87 -12.47 -3.61 12.30
CA THR A 87 -11.99 -3.80 10.92
C THR A 87 -11.86 -2.48 10.18
N GLU A 88 -12.76 -1.53 10.44
CA GLU A 88 -12.67 -0.16 9.88
C GLU A 88 -11.41 0.56 10.37
N LEU A 89 -11.18 0.52 11.68
CA LEU A 89 -9.96 1.07 12.28
C LEU A 89 -8.71 0.37 11.74
N GLU A 90 -8.73 -0.95 11.64
CA GLU A 90 -7.63 -1.75 11.11
C GLU A 90 -7.29 -1.33 9.67
N SER A 91 -8.31 -1.22 8.80
CA SER A 91 -8.15 -0.79 7.41
C SER A 91 -7.54 0.61 7.31
N PHE A 92 -8.07 1.55 8.09
CA PHE A 92 -7.54 2.91 8.18
C PHE A 92 -6.05 2.93 8.61
N ILE A 93 -5.70 2.22 9.69
CA ILE A 93 -4.32 2.17 10.21
C ILE A 93 -3.39 1.56 9.18
N TYR A 94 -3.83 0.49 8.52
CA TYR A 94 -3.01 -0.22 7.55
C TYR A 94 -2.67 0.69 6.36
N TYR A 95 -3.68 1.40 5.82
CA TYR A 95 -3.45 2.36 4.74
C TYR A 95 -2.58 3.54 5.18
N TRP A 96 -2.88 4.15 6.33
CA TRP A 96 -2.10 5.28 6.84
C TRP A 96 -0.63 4.94 7.10
N ARG A 97 -0.33 3.70 7.51
CA ARG A 97 1.05 3.28 7.80
C ARG A 97 1.81 2.84 6.55
N PHE A 98 1.13 2.21 5.60
CA PHE A 98 1.79 1.46 4.53
C PHE A 98 1.42 1.90 3.12
N ASP A 99 0.52 2.87 2.97
CA ASP A 99 -0.01 3.32 1.67
C ASP A 99 -0.54 2.14 0.84
N ALA A 100 -1.26 1.24 1.52
CA ALA A 100 -1.76 -0.01 0.96
C ALA A 100 -3.11 -0.38 1.56
N PHE A 101 -3.98 -1.03 0.78
CA PHE A 101 -5.26 -1.52 1.29
C PHE A 101 -5.08 -2.80 2.10
N LEU A 102 -5.90 -2.95 3.15
CA LEU A 102 -5.89 -4.13 4.02
C LEU A 102 -6.35 -5.37 3.23
N PRO A 103 -5.51 -6.41 3.07
CA PRO A 103 -5.87 -7.56 2.23
C PRO A 103 -6.86 -8.52 2.92
N TYR A 104 -6.76 -8.65 4.25
CA TYR A 104 -7.65 -9.43 5.11
C TYR A 104 -7.51 -8.94 6.55
N SER A 105 -8.50 -9.20 7.40
CA SER A 105 -8.41 -8.82 8.83
C SER A 105 -7.35 -9.65 9.54
N GLY A 106 -6.53 -8.99 10.36
CA GLY A 106 -5.34 -9.54 10.99
C GLY A 106 -4.13 -9.62 10.06
N ALA A 107 -4.13 -8.90 8.93
CA ALA A 107 -2.99 -8.94 8.02
C ALA A 107 -1.72 -8.42 8.71
N PRO A 108 -0.57 -9.12 8.54
CA PRO A 108 0.70 -8.62 9.02
C PRO A 108 1.10 -7.36 8.26
N GLU A 109 2.06 -6.60 8.80
CA GLU A 109 2.67 -5.49 8.07
C GLU A 109 3.21 -5.98 6.72
N PRO A 110 3.04 -5.20 5.63
CA PRO A 110 3.55 -5.60 4.34
C PRO A 110 5.08 -5.71 4.39
N PRO A 111 5.67 -6.61 3.60
CA PRO A 111 7.12 -6.72 3.54
C PRO A 111 7.74 -5.40 3.05
N PRO A 112 8.98 -5.08 3.45
CA PRO A 112 9.70 -3.94 2.91
C PRO A 112 9.71 -3.94 1.37
N PRO A 113 9.72 -2.77 0.71
CA PRO A 113 9.64 -2.67 -0.75
C PRO A 113 10.65 -3.56 -1.48
N GLU A 114 11.89 -3.65 -0.96
CA GLU A 114 12.96 -4.47 -1.55
C GLU A 114 12.61 -5.96 -1.53
N VAL A 115 11.99 -6.42 -0.43
CA VAL A 115 11.53 -7.79 -0.26
C VAL A 115 10.32 -8.07 -1.15
N ALA A 116 9.37 -7.13 -1.23
CA ALA A 116 8.21 -7.24 -2.11
C ALA A 116 8.63 -7.36 -3.59
N ILE A 117 9.57 -6.53 -4.04
CA ILE A 117 10.14 -6.57 -5.39
C ILE A 117 10.82 -7.92 -5.64
N LEU A 118 11.68 -8.38 -4.72
CA LEU A 118 12.37 -9.65 -4.87
C LEU A 118 11.40 -10.84 -4.94
N ASN A 119 10.33 -10.82 -4.15
CA ASN A 119 9.27 -11.84 -4.18
C ASN A 119 8.53 -11.84 -5.52
N ALA A 120 8.15 -10.66 -6.04
CA ALA A 120 7.50 -10.55 -7.34
C ALA A 120 8.41 -11.03 -8.49
N GLU A 121 9.71 -10.77 -8.37
CA GLU A 121 10.71 -11.24 -9.32
C GLU A 121 10.91 -12.75 -9.25
N ARG A 122 10.93 -13.32 -8.04
CA ARG A 122 10.97 -14.76 -7.82
C ARG A 122 9.77 -15.45 -8.47
N GLN A 123 8.56 -14.93 -8.22
CA GLN A 123 7.33 -15.47 -8.82
C GLN A 123 7.38 -15.45 -10.35
N PHE A 124 7.83 -14.33 -10.93
CA PHE A 124 8.03 -14.25 -12.38
C PHE A 124 9.08 -15.27 -12.86
N TYR A 125 10.22 -15.38 -12.20
CA TYR A 125 11.28 -16.33 -12.55
C TYR A 125 10.81 -17.79 -12.49
N GLU A 126 10.05 -18.16 -11.47
CA GLU A 126 9.47 -19.50 -11.30
C GLU A 126 8.41 -19.81 -12.36
N SER A 127 7.67 -18.80 -12.82
CA SER A 127 6.65 -18.96 -13.88
C SER A 127 7.22 -19.31 -15.26
N LEU A 128 8.53 -19.11 -15.50
CA LEU A 128 9.18 -19.34 -16.79
C LEU A 128 9.28 -20.83 -17.20
N GLY A 129 8.94 -21.74 -16.30
CA GLY A 129 8.99 -23.19 -16.55
C GLY A 129 10.41 -23.75 -16.53
N GLN A 130 10.56 -24.97 -17.04
CA GLN A 130 11.82 -25.72 -17.04
C GLN A 130 12.69 -25.41 -18.26
N GLU A 131 14.00 -25.52 -18.09
CA GLU A 131 14.97 -25.36 -19.17
C GLU A 131 15.14 -26.67 -19.94
N ASN A 132 15.18 -26.58 -21.27
CA ASN A 132 15.41 -27.72 -22.14
C ASN A 132 16.87 -27.72 -22.63
N LEU A 133 17.71 -28.62 -22.11
CA LEU A 133 19.11 -28.75 -22.51
C LEU A 133 19.31 -29.15 -23.97
N ALA A 134 18.30 -29.73 -24.63
CA ALA A 134 18.36 -30.01 -26.06
C ALA A 134 18.34 -28.73 -26.92
N ASN A 135 17.87 -27.62 -26.36
CA ASN A 135 17.81 -26.30 -27.00
C ASN A 135 18.68 -25.32 -26.21
N PRO A 136 19.95 -25.10 -26.57
CA PRO A 136 20.84 -24.25 -25.78
C PRO A 136 20.39 -22.79 -25.80
N CYS A 137 20.67 -22.08 -24.70
CA CYS A 137 20.46 -20.65 -24.59
C CYS A 137 21.28 -19.89 -25.65
N ARG A 138 20.66 -18.88 -26.29
CA ARG A 138 21.30 -18.04 -27.32
C ARG A 138 22.26 -16.98 -26.76
N ASN A 139 22.31 -16.77 -25.44
CA ASN A 139 23.26 -15.82 -24.86
C ASN A 139 24.69 -16.37 -24.99
N GLN A 140 25.62 -15.51 -25.40
CA GLN A 140 27.02 -15.88 -25.58
C GLN A 140 27.59 -16.36 -24.24
N SER A 141 28.36 -17.45 -24.26
CA SER A 141 28.98 -18.05 -23.07
C SER A 141 28.00 -18.69 -22.07
N CYS A 142 26.72 -18.84 -22.41
CA CYS A 142 25.76 -19.56 -21.58
C CYS A 142 25.66 -21.04 -21.97
N HIS A 143 25.74 -21.94 -20.98
CA HIS A 143 25.60 -23.39 -21.18
C HIS A 143 24.23 -23.94 -20.73
N ARG A 144 23.31 -23.07 -20.29
CA ARG A 144 21.96 -23.44 -19.85
C ARG A 144 21.04 -23.75 -21.04
N GLY A 145 19.95 -24.47 -20.78
CA GLY A 145 18.90 -24.74 -21.75
C GLY A 145 17.93 -23.56 -21.89
N ALA A 146 17.31 -23.40 -23.05
CA ALA A 146 16.27 -22.41 -23.28
C ALA A 146 14.92 -22.87 -22.68
N ILE A 147 14.11 -21.92 -22.21
CA ILE A 147 12.75 -22.20 -21.72
C ILE A 147 11.74 -22.34 -22.85
N GLN A 148 10.57 -22.88 -22.55
CA GLN A 148 9.47 -22.98 -23.50
C GLN A 148 9.09 -21.59 -24.03
N TYR A 149 9.01 -21.45 -25.37
CA TYR A 149 8.71 -20.21 -26.08
C TYR A 149 9.77 -19.09 -25.98
N SER A 150 10.99 -19.40 -25.54
CA SER A 150 12.11 -18.47 -25.63
C SER A 150 13.35 -19.11 -26.24
N VAL A 151 14.24 -18.25 -26.74
CA VAL A 151 15.61 -18.63 -27.13
C VAL A 151 16.60 -18.48 -25.97
N PHE A 152 16.13 -18.06 -24.79
CA PHE A 152 16.95 -17.83 -23.61
C PHE A 152 16.61 -18.80 -22.48
N CYS A 153 17.58 -19.08 -21.62
CA CYS A 153 17.37 -19.76 -20.34
C CYS A 153 16.57 -18.86 -19.36
N LYS A 154 16.19 -19.37 -18.19
CA LYS A 154 15.40 -18.59 -17.21
C LYS A 154 16.09 -17.28 -16.83
N VAL A 155 17.39 -17.34 -16.57
CA VAL A 155 18.23 -16.18 -16.22
C VAL A 155 18.22 -15.14 -17.32
N HIS A 156 18.64 -15.50 -18.53
CA HIS A 156 18.74 -14.53 -19.62
C HIS A 156 17.38 -14.07 -20.15
N HIS A 157 16.34 -14.91 -20.04
CA HIS A 157 14.98 -14.48 -20.33
C HIS A 157 14.51 -13.42 -19.32
N PHE A 158 14.74 -13.68 -18.03
CA PHE A 158 14.46 -12.70 -16.98
C PHE A 158 15.16 -11.38 -17.25
N GLU A 159 16.47 -11.39 -17.52
CA GLU A 159 17.25 -10.19 -17.78
C GLU A 159 16.75 -9.44 -19.02
N ASN A 160 16.36 -10.17 -20.06
CA ASN A 160 15.82 -9.59 -21.28
C ASN A 160 14.46 -8.91 -21.06
N ILE A 161 13.60 -9.45 -20.20
CA ILE A 161 12.26 -8.89 -19.89
C ILE A 161 12.36 -7.77 -18.85
N ARG A 162 13.07 -8.00 -17.74
CA ARG A 162 13.18 -7.08 -16.61
C ARG A 162 14.23 -5.98 -16.80
N LYS A 163 15.07 -6.09 -17.83
CA LYS A 163 16.14 -5.11 -18.16
C LYS A 163 17.11 -4.86 -17.01
N LYS A 164 17.39 -5.88 -16.22
CA LYS A 164 18.35 -5.87 -15.11
C LYS A 164 18.92 -7.26 -14.89
N THR A 165 20.06 -7.36 -14.21
CA THR A 165 20.68 -8.65 -13.84
C THR A 165 19.73 -9.51 -13.02
N CYS A 166 19.67 -10.79 -13.33
CA CYS A 166 18.84 -11.74 -12.60
C CYS A 166 19.46 -12.01 -11.21
N PRO A 167 18.72 -11.83 -10.10
CA PRO A 167 19.23 -12.13 -8.76
C PRO A 167 19.23 -13.63 -8.44
N PHE A 168 18.75 -14.48 -9.37
CA PHE A 168 18.55 -15.91 -9.18
C PHE A 168 19.45 -16.72 -10.10
N THR A 169 19.99 -17.82 -9.60
CA THR A 169 20.90 -18.70 -10.36
C THR A 169 20.49 -20.16 -10.34
N ASP A 170 19.40 -20.48 -9.64
CA ASP A 170 18.83 -21.83 -9.53
C ASP A 170 18.26 -22.37 -10.85
#